data_AF-A0A0K3BIX5-F1
#
_entry.id   AF-A0A0K3BIX5-F1
#
_cell.length_a   1.000
_cell.length_b   1.000
_cell.length_c   1.000
_cell.angle_alpha   90.00
_cell.angle_beta   90.00
_cell.angle_gamma   90.00
#
_symmetry.space_group_name_H-M   'P 1'
#
loop_
_entity.id
_entity.type
_entity.pdbx_description
1 polymer ?
#
loop_
_entity_poly.entity_id
_entity_poly.type
_entity_poly.pdbx_seq_one_letter_code
_entity_poly.pdbx_strand_id
1 'polypeptide(L)'
;MVLLLLAVALMVRPNQSAEAEMLVATHDLAPGTTLSASDLKLVRAPPAVVPRAALTDVSAVAGQLLTGAASAGEPITSARLLGPENTRLTARSPDATAVPIRLADEGVAGLLMPGVRVDIVALDQTVLASEATVVTVRSTEPSAGRQREQGRLVVVALPRDLAPRVAAAALAREVTVTLR
;
A
#
# COMPACT_ATOMS: atom_id res chain seq x y z
N MET A 1 -34.47 -43.26 -25.32
CA MET A 1 -33.02 -43.08 -25.57
C MET A 1 -32.64 -41.64 -25.91
N VAL A 2 -33.44 -40.91 -26.69
CA VAL A 2 -33.18 -39.48 -27.03
C VAL A 2 -33.10 -38.57 -25.78
N LEU A 3 -34.00 -38.73 -24.79
CA LEU A 3 -33.92 -37.95 -23.55
C LEU A 3 -32.67 -38.25 -22.71
N LEU A 4 -32.18 -39.50 -22.73
CA LEU A 4 -30.99 -39.89 -21.98
C LEU A 4 -29.72 -39.29 -22.59
N LEU A 5 -29.65 -39.26 -23.93
CA LEU A 5 -28.56 -38.63 -24.67
C LEU A 5 -28.57 -37.10 -24.49
N LEU A 6 -29.75 -36.48 -24.42
CA LEU A 6 -29.88 -35.04 -24.17
C LEU A 6 -29.45 -34.66 -22.74
N ALA A 7 -29.76 -35.49 -21.75
CA ALA A 7 -29.33 -35.28 -20.36
C ALA A 7 -27.80 -35.38 -20.21
N VAL A 8 -27.17 -36.35 -20.87
CA VAL A 8 -25.70 -36.48 -20.90
C VAL A 8 -25.06 -35.30 -21.64
N ALA A 9 -25.64 -34.85 -22.75
CA ALA A 9 -25.14 -33.69 -23.50
C ALA A 9 -25.26 -32.36 -22.71
N LEU A 10 -26.26 -32.22 -21.84
CA LEU A 10 -26.40 -31.06 -20.94
C LEU A 10 -25.41 -31.10 -19.76
N MET A 11 -24.97 -32.30 -19.34
CA MET A 11 -23.93 -32.49 -18.31
C MET A 11 -22.54 -32.11 -18.85
N VAL A 12 -22.32 -32.25 -20.16
CA VAL A 12 -21.10 -31.85 -20.89
C VAL A 12 -21.32 -30.48 -21.54
N ARG A 13 -21.93 -29.53 -20.82
CA ARG A 13 -21.69 -28.12 -21.16
C ARG A 13 -20.26 -27.82 -20.74
N PRO A 14 -19.36 -27.41 -21.65
CA PRO A 14 -18.08 -26.86 -21.21
C PRO A 14 -18.44 -25.75 -20.24
N ASN A 15 -18.03 -25.92 -18.99
CA ASN A 15 -18.19 -24.91 -17.98
C ASN A 15 -17.27 -23.78 -18.44
N GLN A 16 -17.78 -22.90 -19.32
CA GLN A 16 -17.21 -21.58 -19.60
C GLN A 16 -17.36 -20.81 -18.29
N SER A 17 -16.60 -21.27 -17.30
CA SER A 17 -16.48 -20.68 -15.99
C SER A 17 -15.95 -19.30 -16.30
N ALA A 18 -16.76 -18.27 -16.07
CA ALA A 18 -16.37 -16.91 -16.38
C ALA A 18 -15.00 -16.68 -15.72
N GLU A 19 -13.94 -16.53 -16.50
CA GLU A 19 -12.60 -16.29 -15.95
C GLU A 19 -12.47 -14.80 -15.67
N ALA A 20 -11.92 -14.45 -14.52
CA ALA A 20 -11.57 -13.09 -14.17
C ALA A 20 -10.05 -12.92 -14.24
N GLU A 21 -9.61 -11.75 -14.70
CA GLU A 21 -8.20 -11.40 -14.79
C GLU A 21 -7.74 -10.73 -13.48
N MET A 22 -6.48 -10.95 -13.11
CA MET A 22 -5.80 -10.24 -12.03
C MET A 22 -4.31 -10.17 -12.30
N LEU A 23 -3.66 -9.11 -11.82
CA LEU A 23 -2.22 -8.99 -11.80
C LEU A 23 -1.64 -9.75 -10.62
N VAL A 24 -0.58 -10.49 -10.87
CA VAL A 24 0.23 -11.16 -9.85
C VAL A 24 1.68 -10.72 -9.93
N ALA A 25 2.40 -10.83 -8.82
CA ALA A 25 3.85 -10.62 -8.79
C ALA A 25 4.57 -11.72 -9.59
N THR A 26 5.59 -11.38 -10.37
CA THR A 26 6.39 -12.36 -11.12
C THR A 26 7.50 -13.01 -10.28
N HIS A 27 7.94 -12.34 -9.22
CA HIS A 27 8.91 -12.81 -8.25
C HIS A 27 8.60 -12.20 -6.87
N ASP A 28 9.40 -12.53 -5.85
CA ASP A 28 9.26 -11.93 -4.52
C ASP A 28 9.65 -10.44 -4.56
N LEU A 29 8.80 -9.60 -3.99
CA LEU A 29 8.93 -8.13 -3.95
C LEU A 29 8.96 -7.66 -2.50
N ALA A 30 9.94 -6.82 -2.19
CA ALA A 30 10.09 -6.24 -0.86
C ALA A 30 9.08 -5.08 -0.62
N PRO A 31 8.76 -4.77 0.64
CA PRO A 31 8.08 -3.51 0.96
C PRO A 31 8.90 -2.32 0.48
N GLY A 32 8.25 -1.28 -0.04
CA GLY A 32 8.91 -0.10 -0.58
C GLY A 32 9.43 -0.25 -2.01
N THR A 33 9.23 -1.40 -2.66
CA THR A 33 9.51 -1.55 -4.09
C THR A 33 8.55 -0.70 -4.92
N THR A 34 9.10 0.09 -5.83
CA THR A 34 8.32 0.73 -6.90
C THR A 34 8.07 -0.30 -7.99
N LEU A 35 6.81 -0.63 -8.24
CA LEU A 35 6.44 -1.65 -9.21
C LEU A 35 6.75 -1.20 -10.63
N SER A 36 7.36 -2.09 -11.40
CA SER A 36 7.59 -1.96 -12.83
C SER A 36 6.73 -2.97 -13.61
N ALA A 37 6.66 -2.81 -14.93
CA ALA A 37 5.91 -3.75 -15.77
C ALA A 37 6.48 -5.18 -15.73
N SER A 38 7.78 -5.36 -15.48
CA SER A 38 8.41 -6.69 -15.37
C SER A 38 8.06 -7.44 -14.08
N ASP A 39 7.63 -6.71 -13.06
CA ASP A 39 7.28 -7.27 -11.75
C ASP A 39 5.86 -7.87 -11.76
N LEU A 40 5.11 -7.65 -12.86
CA LEU A 40 3.68 -7.90 -12.95
C LEU A 40 3.36 -8.85 -14.10
N LYS A 41 2.41 -9.76 -13.87
CA LYS A 41 1.85 -10.63 -14.89
C LYS A 41 0.35 -10.71 -14.76
N LEU A 42 -0.36 -10.59 -15.87
CA LEU A 42 -1.80 -10.82 -15.93
C LEU A 42 -2.08 -12.33 -15.96
N VAL A 43 -2.94 -12.78 -15.06
CA VAL A 43 -3.35 -14.18 -14.93
C VAL A 43 -4.87 -14.27 -14.90
N ARG A 44 -5.42 -15.31 -15.51
CA ARG A 44 -6.83 -15.66 -15.45
C ARG A 44 -7.08 -16.70 -14.38
N ALA A 45 -8.12 -16.47 -13.58
CA ALA A 45 -8.50 -17.37 -12.51
C ALA A 45 -10.04 -17.40 -12.34
N PRO A 46 -10.59 -18.46 -11.71
CA PRO A 46 -11.98 -18.47 -11.32
C PRO A 46 -12.32 -17.26 -10.42
N PRO A 47 -13.46 -16.57 -10.62
CA PRO A 47 -13.81 -15.36 -9.87
C PRO A 47 -13.88 -15.57 -8.36
N ALA A 48 -14.15 -16.81 -7.93
CA ALA A 48 -14.18 -17.19 -6.52
C ALA A 48 -12.83 -17.04 -5.81
N VAL A 49 -11.71 -17.08 -6.54
CA VAL A 49 -10.36 -16.94 -5.98
C VAL A 49 -9.72 -15.58 -6.26
N VAL A 50 -10.36 -14.75 -7.09
CA VAL A 50 -9.86 -13.39 -7.37
C VAL A 50 -10.24 -12.46 -6.22
N PRO A 51 -9.27 -11.81 -5.54
CA PRO A 51 -9.58 -10.85 -4.51
C PRO A 51 -10.43 -9.69 -5.05
N ARG A 52 -11.38 -9.18 -4.26
CA ARG A 52 -12.27 -8.08 -4.67
C ARG A 52 -11.51 -6.83 -5.15
N ALA A 53 -10.35 -6.55 -4.55
CA ALA A 53 -9.52 -5.40 -4.84
C ALA A 53 -8.34 -5.72 -5.78
N ALA A 54 -8.40 -6.85 -6.50
CA ALA A 54 -7.37 -7.23 -7.45
C ALA A 54 -7.31 -6.23 -8.61
N LEU A 55 -6.08 -5.86 -8.99
CA LEU A 55 -5.84 -4.95 -10.09
C LEU A 55 -5.65 -5.74 -11.38
N THR A 56 -6.01 -5.14 -12.52
CA THR A 56 -5.99 -5.81 -13.83
C THR A 56 -5.20 -5.04 -14.89
N ASP A 57 -4.86 -3.78 -14.65
CA ASP A 57 -4.18 -2.90 -15.60
C ASP A 57 -2.74 -2.62 -15.16
N VAL A 58 -1.77 -3.14 -15.91
CA VAL A 58 -0.33 -2.95 -15.63
C VAL A 58 0.03 -1.46 -15.64
N SER A 59 -0.56 -0.67 -16.53
CA SER A 59 -0.23 0.75 -16.68
C SER A 59 -0.69 1.60 -15.50
N ALA A 60 -1.79 1.21 -14.84
CA ALA A 60 -2.28 1.84 -13.62
C ALA A 60 -1.43 1.49 -12.38
N VAL A 61 -0.71 0.37 -12.42
CA VAL A 61 0.09 -0.15 -11.28
C VAL A 61 1.57 0.20 -11.42
N ALA A 62 2.10 0.28 -12.64
CA ALA A 62 3.49 0.65 -12.86
C ALA A 62 3.79 2.04 -12.28
N GLY A 63 4.90 2.16 -11.55
CA GLY A 63 5.31 3.36 -10.83
C GLY A 63 4.68 3.51 -9.44
N GLN A 64 3.72 2.66 -9.07
CA GLN A 64 3.14 2.66 -7.72
C GLN A 64 4.08 1.99 -6.72
N LEU A 65 4.01 2.43 -5.46
CA LEU A 65 4.84 1.90 -4.38
C LEU A 65 4.11 0.79 -3.62
N LEU A 66 4.77 -0.35 -3.44
CA LEU A 66 4.26 -1.45 -2.63
C LEU A 66 4.47 -1.14 -1.13
N THR A 67 3.43 -1.20 -0.31
CA THR A 67 3.52 -0.88 1.13
C THR A 67 3.90 -2.07 2.01
N GLY A 68 3.81 -3.30 1.49
CA GLY A 68 4.19 -4.54 2.16
C GLY A 68 4.71 -5.61 1.19
N ALA A 69 5.43 -6.61 1.67
CA ALA A 69 6.04 -7.63 0.80
C ALA A 69 4.99 -8.42 0.02
N ALA A 70 5.28 -8.79 -1.23
CA ALA A 70 4.44 -9.66 -2.05
C ALA A 70 5.26 -10.82 -2.61
N SER A 71 4.76 -12.04 -2.49
CA SER A 71 5.46 -13.22 -2.99
C SER A 71 5.13 -13.49 -4.46
N ALA A 72 6.02 -14.22 -5.15
CA ALA A 72 5.78 -14.65 -6.52
C ALA A 72 4.41 -15.36 -6.68
N GLY A 73 3.63 -14.95 -7.68
CA GLY A 73 2.29 -15.47 -7.94
C GLY A 73 1.19 -14.87 -7.05
N GLU A 74 1.53 -13.99 -6.11
CA GLU A 74 0.54 -13.35 -5.26
C GLU A 74 -0.23 -12.24 -6.01
N PRO A 75 -1.57 -12.16 -5.88
CA PRO A 75 -2.36 -11.08 -6.46
C PRO A 75 -1.97 -9.69 -5.92
N ILE A 76 -1.74 -8.75 -6.82
CA ILE A 76 -1.55 -7.34 -6.48
C ILE A 76 -2.91 -6.67 -6.36
N THR A 77 -3.15 -6.07 -5.20
CA THR A 77 -4.40 -5.36 -4.87
C THR A 77 -4.14 -3.91 -4.56
N SER A 78 -5.14 -3.04 -4.72
CA SER A 78 -5.05 -1.63 -4.33
C SER A 78 -4.72 -1.44 -2.85
N ALA A 79 -5.08 -2.41 -2.00
CA ALA A 79 -4.74 -2.44 -0.58
C ALA A 79 -3.23 -2.63 -0.30
N ARG A 80 -2.45 -3.11 -1.27
CA ARG A 80 -0.98 -3.28 -1.19
C ARG A 80 -0.21 -2.09 -1.75
N LEU A 81 -0.88 -1.15 -2.40
CA LEU A 81 -0.27 0.02 -3.01
C LEU A 81 -0.40 1.24 -2.10
N LEU A 82 0.61 2.10 -2.11
CA LEU A 82 0.53 3.38 -1.43
C LEU A 82 -0.53 4.24 -2.12
N GLY A 83 -1.62 4.51 -1.41
CA GLY A 83 -2.75 5.26 -1.97
C GLY A 83 -3.93 5.37 -1.00
N PRO A 84 -5.04 5.98 -1.43
CA PRO A 84 -6.18 6.25 -0.57
C PRO A 84 -6.80 4.99 0.06
N GLU A 85 -6.86 3.88 -0.67
CA GLU A 85 -7.46 2.64 -0.17
C GLU A 85 -6.61 2.01 0.94
N ASN A 86 -5.31 1.82 0.71
CA ASN A 86 -4.40 1.34 1.73
C ASN A 86 -4.35 2.28 2.96
N THR A 87 -4.39 3.59 2.74
CA THR A 87 -4.43 4.60 3.82
C THR A 87 -5.65 4.39 4.71
N ARG A 88 -6.85 4.28 4.11
CA ARG A 88 -8.11 4.07 4.85
C ARG A 88 -8.15 2.73 5.56
N LEU A 89 -7.67 1.66 4.92
CA LEU A 89 -7.62 0.32 5.51
C LEU A 89 -6.67 0.28 6.71
N THR A 90 -5.47 0.85 6.56
CA THR A 90 -4.44 0.88 7.61
C THR A 90 -4.91 1.69 8.82
N ALA A 91 -5.47 2.88 8.57
CA ALA A 91 -6.02 3.74 9.61
C ALA A 91 -7.37 3.26 10.17
N ARG A 92 -8.01 2.28 9.51
CA ARG A 92 -9.40 1.86 9.78
C ARG A 92 -10.39 3.03 9.82
N SER A 93 -10.18 4.00 8.94
CA SER A 93 -10.97 5.24 8.88
C SER A 93 -11.19 5.67 7.43
N PRO A 94 -12.44 5.88 6.98
CA PRO A 94 -12.74 6.31 5.61
C PRO A 94 -12.25 7.73 5.30
N ASP A 95 -12.09 8.56 6.34
CA ASP A 95 -11.70 9.97 6.27
C ASP A 95 -10.18 10.18 6.45
N ALA A 96 -9.41 9.10 6.44
CA ALA A 96 -7.96 9.15 6.58
C ALA A 96 -7.28 9.69 5.32
N THR A 97 -6.34 10.61 5.53
CA THR A 97 -5.49 11.19 4.51
C THR A 97 -4.03 10.85 4.82
N ALA A 98 -3.30 10.42 3.79
CA ALA A 98 -1.86 10.16 3.87
C ALA A 98 -1.09 11.48 3.86
N VAL A 99 -0.22 11.67 4.85
CA VAL A 99 0.68 12.83 4.94
C VAL A 99 2.11 12.32 5.05
N PRO A 100 2.99 12.72 4.12
CA PRO A 100 4.42 12.46 4.24
C PRO A 100 5.02 13.37 5.32
N ILE A 101 5.76 12.80 6.25
CA ILE A 101 6.57 13.51 7.23
C ILE A 101 8.01 13.01 7.16
N ARG A 102 8.97 13.92 7.27
CA ARG A 102 10.37 13.56 7.48
C ARG A 102 10.65 13.64 8.97
N LEU A 103 11.11 12.53 9.55
CA LEU A 103 11.49 12.51 10.96
C LEU A 103 12.93 13.01 11.11
N ALA A 104 13.15 13.86 12.11
CA ALA A 104 14.47 14.37 12.44
C ALA A 104 15.40 13.26 12.97
N ASP A 105 14.84 12.25 13.63
CA ASP A 105 15.56 11.10 14.18
C ASP A 105 15.35 9.85 13.30
N GLU A 106 16.41 9.43 12.61
CA GLU A 106 16.39 8.22 11.77
C GLU A 106 16.29 6.91 12.59
N GLY A 107 16.78 6.92 13.82
CA GLY A 107 16.69 5.79 14.74
C GLY A 107 15.23 5.53 15.14
N VAL A 108 14.51 6.59 15.50
CA VAL A 108 13.06 6.51 15.76
C VAL A 108 12.31 6.02 14.52
N ALA A 109 12.62 6.57 13.35
CA ALA A 109 11.99 6.12 12.10
C ALA A 109 12.24 4.63 11.80
N GLY A 110 13.40 4.09 12.19
CA GLY A 110 13.74 2.67 12.04
C GLY A 110 12.93 1.73 12.93
N LEU A 111 12.30 2.24 14.00
CA LEU A 111 11.44 1.46 14.89
C LEU A 111 9.98 1.38 14.40
N LEU A 112 9.60 2.24 13.44
CA LEU A 112 8.23 2.32 12.97
C LEU A 112 7.90 1.20 11.99
N MET A 113 6.73 0.61 12.17
CA MET A 113 6.16 -0.38 11.27
C MET A 113 4.79 0.10 10.78
N PRO A 114 4.38 -0.24 9.54
CA PRO A 114 3.02 -0.01 9.08
C PRO A 114 1.98 -0.55 10.07
N GLY A 115 0.93 0.25 10.32
CA GLY A 115 -0.15 -0.06 11.27
C GLY A 115 0.09 0.40 12.71
N VAL A 116 1.31 0.79 13.08
CA VAL A 116 1.59 1.34 14.42
C VAL A 116 0.99 2.74 14.57
N ARG A 117 0.45 3.02 15.76
CA ARG A 117 -0.07 4.35 16.11
C ARG A 117 0.99 5.20 16.78
N VAL A 118 1.01 6.48 16.43
CA VAL A 118 1.96 7.45 16.93
C VAL A 118 1.28 8.80 17.18
N ASP A 119 1.83 9.56 18.11
CA ASP A 119 1.54 10.99 18.23
C ASP A 119 2.64 11.77 17.50
N ILE A 120 2.27 12.83 16.79
CA ILE A 120 3.18 13.69 16.04
C ILE A 120 3.41 14.97 16.85
N VAL A 121 4.68 15.25 17.15
CA VAL A 121 5.08 16.33 18.05
C VAL A 121 6.07 17.25 17.35
N ALA A 122 5.87 18.56 17.51
CA ALA A 122 6.81 19.58 17.04
C ALA A 122 7.92 19.83 18.08
N LEU A 123 9.04 20.44 17.65
CA LEU A 123 10.16 20.77 18.54
C LEU A 123 9.77 21.62 19.77
N ASP A 124 8.73 22.45 19.66
CA ASP A 124 8.19 23.26 20.76
C ASP A 124 7.29 22.47 21.72
N GLN A 125 7.32 21.13 21.65
CA GLN A 125 6.51 20.19 22.44
C GLN A 125 5.01 20.25 22.14
N THR A 126 4.59 20.97 21.10
CA THR A 126 3.19 20.99 20.68
C THR A 126 2.83 19.68 19.99
N VAL A 127 1.77 19.02 20.46
CA VAL A 127 1.17 17.87 19.76
C VAL A 127 0.41 18.38 18.55
N LEU A 128 0.85 17.98 17.36
CA LEU A 128 0.26 18.38 16.07
C LEU A 128 -0.91 17.48 15.68
N ALA A 129 -0.78 16.18 15.97
CA ALA A 129 -1.81 15.18 15.79
C ALA A 129 -1.58 14.03 16.78
N SER A 130 -2.67 13.46 17.30
CA SER A 130 -2.63 12.23 18.11
C SER A 130 -3.20 11.06 17.34
N GLU A 131 -2.78 9.84 17.69
CA GLU A 131 -3.30 8.59 17.10
C GLU A 131 -3.14 8.50 15.56
N ALA A 132 -2.12 9.14 15.00
CA ALA A 132 -1.79 8.97 13.59
C ALA A 132 -1.29 7.53 13.35
N THR A 133 -1.68 6.91 12.23
CA THR A 133 -1.27 5.53 11.93
C THR A 133 -0.20 5.51 10.86
N VAL A 134 0.92 4.82 11.09
CA VAL A 134 1.98 4.68 10.08
C VAL A 134 1.46 3.85 8.91
N VAL A 135 1.55 4.38 7.70
CA VAL A 135 1.14 3.71 6.44
C VAL A 135 2.34 2.98 5.83
N THR A 136 3.47 3.68 5.73
CA THR A 136 4.72 3.11 5.22
C THR A 136 5.91 3.93 5.70
N VAL A 137 7.06 3.27 5.82
CA VAL A 137 8.35 3.88 6.14
C VAL A 137 9.26 3.64 4.96
N ARG A 138 9.79 4.71 4.36
CA ARG A 138 10.75 4.60 3.27
C ARG A 138 12.15 4.85 3.77
N SER A 139 13.00 3.85 3.60
CA SER A 139 14.44 4.03 3.55
C SER A 139 14.77 4.64 2.19
N THR A 140 15.23 5.88 2.16
CA THR A 140 15.91 6.37 0.95
C THR A 140 17.29 5.74 0.95
N GLU A 141 17.54 4.74 0.10
CA GLU A 141 18.91 4.26 -0.06
C GLU A 141 19.81 5.40 -0.56
N PRO A 142 21.07 5.48 -0.10
CA PRO A 142 21.98 6.54 -0.51
C PRO A 142 22.22 6.44 -2.02
N SER A 143 21.57 7.29 -2.81
CA SER A 143 21.93 7.45 -4.22
C SER A 143 23.32 8.07 -4.28
N ALA A 144 24.29 7.32 -4.81
CA ALA A 144 25.66 7.77 -4.97
C ALA A 144 25.70 9.14 -5.66
N GLY A 145 26.10 10.17 -4.91
CA GLY A 145 26.35 11.52 -5.44
C GLY A 145 25.42 12.64 -4.99
N ARG A 146 24.31 12.38 -4.26
CA ARG A 146 23.52 13.45 -3.64
C ARG A 146 23.75 13.47 -2.12
N GLN A 147 24.32 14.56 -1.63
CA GLN A 147 24.56 14.80 -0.22
C GLN A 147 23.25 14.64 0.57
N ARG A 148 23.24 13.67 1.50
CA ARG A 148 22.54 13.71 2.80
C ARG A 148 21.27 14.58 2.83
N GLU A 149 20.22 14.17 2.15
CA GLU A 149 18.87 14.51 2.62
C GLU A 149 18.62 13.66 3.87
N GLN A 150 19.09 14.14 5.01
CA GLN A 150 18.99 13.49 6.31
C GLN A 150 17.51 13.38 6.72
N GLY A 151 17.07 12.18 7.11
CA GLY A 151 15.72 11.91 7.58
C GLY A 151 14.95 10.92 6.71
N ARG A 152 14.47 9.83 7.34
CA ARG A 152 13.59 8.85 6.69
C ARG A 152 12.21 9.45 6.45
N LEU A 153 11.65 9.15 5.27
CA LEU A 153 10.31 9.56 4.91
C LEU A 153 9.30 8.56 5.49
N VAL A 154 8.41 9.03 6.34
CA VAL A 154 7.32 8.25 6.91
C VAL A 154 6.02 8.80 6.37
N VAL A 155 5.16 7.92 5.84
CA VAL A 155 3.81 8.30 5.48
C VAL A 155 2.89 7.89 6.62
N VAL A 156 2.17 8.85 7.16
CA VAL A 156 1.19 8.64 8.23
C VAL A 156 -0.22 8.93 7.73
N ALA A 157 -1.18 8.19 8.24
CA ALA A 157 -2.60 8.41 8.03
C ALA A 157 -3.18 9.17 9.22
N LEU A 158 -3.88 10.25 8.94
CA LEU A 158 -4.56 11.07 9.93
C LEU A 158 -5.92 11.57 9.41
N PRO A 159 -6.82 12.01 10.31
CA PRO A 159 -8.03 12.70 9.92
C PRO A 159 -7.76 13.87 8.97
N ARG A 160 -8.61 14.02 7.94
CA ARG A 160 -8.46 15.01 6.87
C ARG A 160 -8.32 16.46 7.35
N ASP A 161 -8.90 16.79 8.50
CA ASP A 161 -8.88 18.13 9.12
C ASP A 161 -7.53 18.47 9.75
N LEU A 162 -6.79 17.47 10.23
CA LEU A 162 -5.46 17.63 10.80
C LEU A 162 -4.35 17.63 9.73
N ALA A 163 -4.62 17.05 8.56
CA ALA A 163 -3.63 16.85 7.51
C ALA A 163 -2.92 18.13 7.04
N PRO A 164 -3.60 19.26 6.75
CA PRO A 164 -2.94 20.49 6.34
C PRO A 164 -2.01 21.05 7.41
N ARG A 165 -2.41 20.96 8.68
CA ARG A 165 -1.61 21.46 9.82
C ARG A 165 -0.32 20.66 9.98
N VAL A 166 -0.42 19.33 9.95
CA VAL A 166 0.76 18.45 10.05
C VAL A 166 1.67 18.64 8.84
N ALA A 167 1.10 18.71 7.63
CA ALA A 167 1.88 18.94 6.40
C ALA A 167 2.63 20.27 6.43
N ALA A 168 1.96 21.36 6.81
CA ALA A 168 2.59 22.68 6.93
C ALA A 168 3.70 22.68 8.00
N ALA A 169 3.46 22.02 9.14
CA ALA A 169 4.47 21.90 10.18
C ALA A 169 5.68 21.07 9.69
N ALA A 170 5.46 19.92 9.05
CA ALA A 170 6.53 19.06 8.54
C ALA A 170 7.39 19.74 7.45
N LEU A 171 6.86 20.75 6.76
CA LEU A 171 7.61 21.58 5.81
C LEU A 171 8.39 22.71 6.49
N ALA A 172 7.82 23.31 7.53
CA ALA A 172 8.38 24.50 8.17
C ALA A 172 9.38 24.19 9.28
N ARG A 173 9.30 23.01 9.88
CA ARG A 173 10.09 22.62 11.06
C ARG A 173 10.32 21.12 11.08
N GLU A 174 11.35 20.71 11.82
CA GLU A 174 11.55 19.30 12.18
C GLU A 174 10.39 18.80 13.05
N VAL A 175 9.96 17.58 12.78
CA VAL A 175 8.91 16.88 13.53
C VAL A 175 9.45 15.55 14.05
N THR A 176 8.94 15.15 15.22
CA THR A 176 9.22 13.83 15.81
C THR A 176 7.92 13.11 16.12
N VAL A 177 8.03 11.84 16.50
CA VAL A 177 6.89 11.01 16.88
C VAL A 177 7.15 10.31 18.21
N THR A 178 6.08 10.06 18.95
CA THR A 178 6.10 9.19 20.13
C THR A 178 5.22 7.97 19.88
N LEU A 179 5.74 6.79 20.21
CA LEU A 179 5.00 5.53 20.11
C LEU A 179 4.01 5.40 21.28
N ARG A 180 2.88 4.74 21.02
CA ARG A 180 1.91 4.34 22.04
C ARG A 180 1.93 2.84 22.28
#